data_AF-A0A2V9ZWR8-F1
#
_entry.id   AF-A0A2V9ZWR8-F1
#
_cell.length_a   1.000
_cell.length_b   1.000
_cell.length_c   1.000
_cell.angle_alpha   90.00
_cell.angle_beta   90.00
_cell.angle_gamma   90.00
#
_symmetry.space_group_name_H-M   'P 1'
#
loop_
_entity.id
_entity.type
_entity.pdbx_description
1 polymer ?
#
loop_
_entity_poly.entity_id
_entity_poly.type
_entity_poly.pdbx_seq_one_letter_code
_entity_poly.pdbx_strand_id
1 'polypeptide(L)'
;MPPDPVLNDYHAILNELHWQDGVVDTVSNVNRAWSGIHMVGPYVWRPPYYWFSEKYGPARGSSAEEGDNETIPPLESLKKFIPPDHLWPIDEYWYFHAGANEGNNTLENIQRVLEQRYGPSKTVQEFSRKAQLAHYEDVRAQYESYATHWANRKMVVHWMMNNPWPSFFGHLFDAYFKPGGGYFGAKKALRPISIIWDYYGTGDRSSARIYVVNRTAEPRRRSTT
;
A
#
# COMPACT_ATOMS: atom_id res chain seq x y z
N MET A 1 6.10 23.23 -1.57
CA MET A 1 5.00 24.20 -1.66
C MET A 1 5.04 24.87 -3.01
N PRO A 2 3.90 25.05 -3.70
CA PRO A 2 3.80 25.95 -4.84
C PRO A 2 4.30 27.36 -4.46
N PRO A 3 4.79 28.17 -5.41
CA PRO A 3 5.09 29.58 -5.16
C PRO A 3 3.85 30.34 -4.67
N ASP A 4 4.04 31.27 -3.73
CA ASP A 4 2.93 32.00 -3.07
C ASP A 4 1.95 32.67 -4.06
N PRO A 5 2.38 33.28 -5.19
CA PRO A 5 1.42 33.84 -6.15
C PRO A 5 0.46 32.79 -6.73
N VAL A 6 0.96 31.62 -7.09
CA VAL A 6 0.15 30.53 -7.66
C VAL A 6 -0.81 29.97 -6.61
N LEU A 7 -0.35 29.83 -5.36
CA LEU A 7 -1.20 29.36 -4.28
C LEU A 7 -2.34 30.35 -3.98
N ASN A 8 -2.03 31.64 -3.95
CA ASN A 8 -3.01 32.70 -3.69
C ASN A 8 -4.07 32.78 -4.80
N ASP A 9 -3.70 32.56 -6.07
CA ASP A 9 -4.65 32.51 -7.18
C ASP A 9 -5.68 31.38 -6.98
N TYR A 10 -5.23 30.18 -6.58
CA TYR A 10 -6.15 29.08 -6.26
C TYR A 10 -7.05 29.41 -5.06
N HIS A 11 -6.50 30.00 -4.00
CA HIS A 11 -7.30 30.41 -2.83
C HIS A 11 -8.33 31.48 -3.19
N ALA A 12 -8.00 32.42 -4.09
CA ALA A 12 -8.95 33.41 -4.58
C ALA A 12 -10.12 32.75 -5.34
N ILE A 13 -9.83 31.79 -6.22
CA ILE A 13 -10.85 31.02 -6.94
C ILE A 13 -11.75 30.26 -5.96
N LEU A 14 -11.17 29.56 -4.97
CA LEU A 14 -11.95 28.83 -3.96
C LEU A 14 -12.86 29.76 -3.16
N ASN A 15 -12.39 30.96 -2.82
CA ASN A 15 -13.19 31.98 -2.13
C ASN A 15 -14.33 32.52 -3.00
N GLU A 16 -14.08 32.83 -4.27
CA GLU A 16 -15.09 33.30 -5.23
C GLU A 16 -16.18 32.25 -5.45
N LEU A 17 -15.79 30.97 -5.51
CA LEU A 17 -16.72 29.84 -5.64
C LEU A 17 -17.41 29.47 -4.32
N HIS A 18 -17.15 30.19 -3.23
CA HIS A 18 -17.66 29.89 -1.89
C HIS A 18 -17.42 28.43 -1.46
N TRP A 19 -16.24 27.88 -1.79
CA TRP A 19 -15.87 26.51 -1.42
C TRP A 19 -15.83 26.34 0.11
N GLN A 20 -16.51 25.30 0.62
CA GLN A 20 -16.69 25.10 2.07
C GLN A 20 -15.92 23.92 2.65
N ASP A 21 -15.38 23.04 1.81
CA ASP A 21 -14.65 21.84 2.28
C ASP A 21 -13.19 22.16 2.62
N GLY A 22 -12.54 21.25 3.35
CA GLY A 22 -11.13 21.41 3.74
C GLY A 22 -10.20 21.53 2.54
N VAL A 23 -9.28 22.48 2.61
CA VAL A 23 -8.24 22.74 1.59
C VAL A 23 -6.89 22.27 2.10
N VAL A 24 -6.16 21.52 1.28
CA VAL A 24 -4.81 21.03 1.56
C VAL A 24 -3.87 21.53 0.47
N ASP A 25 -2.97 22.44 0.83
CA ASP A 25 -2.06 23.08 -0.14
C ASP A 25 -0.91 22.18 -0.60
N THR A 26 -0.55 21.19 0.22
CA THR A 26 0.43 20.19 -0.15
C THR A 26 0.26 18.94 0.69
N VAL A 27 0.59 17.82 0.06
CA VAL A 27 0.83 16.54 0.76
C VAL A 27 2.31 16.27 0.94
N SER A 28 3.23 17.12 0.45
CA SER A 28 4.66 16.88 0.59
C SER A 28 5.06 16.81 2.07
N ASN A 29 5.90 15.84 2.43
CA ASN A 29 6.51 15.79 3.76
C ASN A 29 7.48 16.97 4.00
N VAL A 30 8.08 17.53 2.94
CA VAL A 30 8.95 18.71 3.04
C VAL A 30 8.11 19.96 2.71
N ASN A 31 7.68 20.65 3.75
CA ASN A 31 6.81 21.82 3.68
C ASN A 31 7.21 22.89 4.71
N ARG A 32 6.66 24.11 4.54
CA ARG A 32 6.95 25.25 5.44
C ARG A 32 6.23 25.15 6.78
N ALA A 33 5.08 24.48 6.80
CA ALA A 33 4.22 24.27 7.96
C ALA A 33 3.39 22.99 7.79
N TRP A 34 3.00 22.39 8.91
CA TRP A 34 2.22 21.15 8.93
C TRP A 34 0.85 21.29 8.27
N SER A 35 0.62 20.57 7.17
CA SER A 35 -0.64 20.59 6.40
C SER A 35 -1.72 19.63 6.90
N GLY A 36 -1.51 18.93 8.02
CA GLY A 36 -2.46 17.92 8.52
C GLY A 36 -2.36 16.54 7.84
N ILE A 37 -1.59 16.47 6.74
CA ILE A 37 -1.36 15.30 5.90
C ILE A 37 0.03 15.41 5.28
N HIS A 38 0.69 14.27 5.03
CA HIS A 38 2.00 14.23 4.37
C HIS A 38 2.15 13.02 3.44
N MET A 39 3.32 12.95 2.81
CA MET A 39 3.75 12.00 1.80
C MET A 39 5.17 11.58 2.17
N VAL A 40 5.29 10.68 3.16
CA VAL A 40 6.57 10.17 3.65
C VAL A 40 6.98 8.88 2.92
N GLY A 41 6.02 8.19 2.30
CA GLY A 41 6.17 6.81 1.87
C GLY A 41 6.04 5.83 3.06
N PRO A 42 6.32 4.53 2.83
CA PRO A 42 7.14 3.99 1.76
C PRO A 42 6.40 3.81 0.42
N TYR A 43 7.20 3.59 -0.63
CA TYR A 43 6.77 3.19 -1.98
C TYR A 43 7.46 1.90 -2.41
N VAL A 44 7.62 1.00 -1.46
CA VAL A 44 8.42 -0.21 -1.61
C VAL A 44 7.87 -1.23 -0.63
N TRP A 45 7.77 -2.48 -1.07
CA TRP A 45 7.32 -3.56 -0.20
C TRP A 45 8.07 -3.54 1.15
N ARG A 46 7.31 -3.70 2.23
CA ARG A 46 7.86 -3.79 3.59
C ARG A 46 7.39 -5.05 4.29
N PRO A 47 8.22 -5.66 5.16
CA PRO A 47 7.76 -6.78 5.96
C PRO A 47 6.66 -6.31 6.92
N PRO A 48 5.69 -7.16 7.29
CA PRO A 48 4.65 -6.80 8.27
C PRO A 48 5.19 -6.15 9.55
N TYR A 49 6.40 -6.52 9.99
CA TYR A 49 7.10 -5.88 11.11
C TYR A 49 7.23 -4.37 10.97
N TYR A 50 7.54 -3.86 9.78
CA TYR A 50 7.66 -2.42 9.52
C TYR A 50 6.39 -1.70 9.95
N TRP A 51 5.22 -2.17 9.52
CA TRP A 51 3.93 -1.53 9.81
C TRP A 51 3.59 -1.50 11.29
N PHE A 52 3.95 -2.53 12.06
CA PHE A 52 3.67 -2.59 13.49
C PHE A 52 4.79 -2.01 14.37
N SER A 53 5.99 -1.78 13.83
CA SER A 53 7.13 -1.28 14.61
C SER A 53 6.93 0.16 15.06
N GLU A 54 7.25 0.45 16.33
CA GLU A 54 7.34 1.83 16.83
C GLU A 54 8.71 2.48 16.52
N LYS A 55 9.72 1.66 16.19
CA LYS A 55 11.11 2.10 15.96
C LYS A 55 11.39 2.48 14.52
N TYR A 56 10.94 1.65 13.58
CA TYR A 56 11.17 1.82 12.14
C TYR A 56 9.86 1.97 11.36
N GLY A 57 8.81 2.42 12.05
CA GLY A 57 7.43 2.34 11.60
C GLY A 57 7.05 3.20 10.39
N PRO A 58 5.82 3.01 9.88
CA PRO A 58 5.23 3.85 8.84
C PRO A 58 5.01 5.27 9.34
N ALA A 59 4.58 6.14 8.44
CA ALA A 59 4.36 7.52 8.77
C ALA A 59 3.30 7.70 9.88
N ARG A 60 3.46 8.78 10.66
CA ARG A 60 2.57 9.14 11.76
C ARG A 60 1.61 10.23 11.30
N GLY A 61 0.33 10.14 11.64
CA GLY A 61 -0.70 11.09 11.22
C GLY A 61 -1.46 10.58 10.00
N SER A 62 -1.78 11.49 9.09
CA SER A 62 -2.49 11.18 7.85
C SER A 62 -1.50 11.09 6.70
N SER A 63 -1.46 9.94 6.03
CA SER A 63 -0.60 9.70 4.88
C SER A 63 -1.41 9.76 3.58
N ALA A 64 -1.01 10.67 2.70
CA ALA A 64 -1.63 10.88 1.39
C ALA A 64 -1.34 9.78 0.39
N GLU A 65 -0.27 9.02 0.59
CA GLU A 65 0.12 7.92 -0.28
C GLU A 65 1.23 7.08 0.38
N GLU A 66 0.94 5.79 0.52
CA GLU A 66 1.85 4.79 1.07
C GLU A 66 1.54 3.42 0.47
N GLY A 67 2.57 2.65 0.17
CA GLY A 67 2.40 1.29 -0.34
C GLY A 67 3.65 0.73 -0.96
N ASP A 68 3.46 -0.01 -2.04
CA ASP A 68 4.49 -0.76 -2.75
C ASP A 68 4.44 -0.38 -4.23
N ASN A 69 5.59 0.03 -4.78
CA ASN A 69 5.69 0.33 -6.20
C ASN A 69 5.66 -0.94 -7.06
N GLU A 70 6.06 -2.10 -6.56
CA GLU A 70 6.30 -3.29 -7.38
C GLU A 70 5.26 -4.38 -7.10
N THR A 71 4.09 -4.30 -7.75
CA THR A 71 3.02 -5.28 -7.59
C THR A 71 2.93 -6.24 -8.77
N ILE A 72 3.05 -7.54 -8.50
CA ILE A 72 2.86 -8.59 -9.52
C ILE A 72 1.38 -8.95 -9.59
N PRO A 73 0.71 -8.78 -10.75
CA PRO A 73 -0.68 -9.19 -10.90
C PRO A 73 -0.81 -10.73 -10.90
N PRO A 74 -2.03 -11.26 -10.72
CA PRO A 74 -2.28 -12.70 -10.88
C PRO A 74 -1.79 -13.21 -12.24
N LEU A 75 -1.32 -14.46 -12.26
CA LEU A 75 -0.74 -15.09 -13.45
C LEU A 75 -1.64 -14.99 -14.69
N GLU A 76 -2.95 -15.07 -14.52
CA GLU A 76 -3.91 -14.97 -15.62
C GLU A 76 -3.89 -13.60 -16.29
N SER A 77 -3.64 -12.54 -15.53
CA SER A 77 -3.50 -11.18 -16.06
C SER A 77 -2.12 -10.99 -16.67
N LEU A 78 -1.07 -11.50 -16.03
CA LEU A 78 0.30 -11.45 -16.54
C LEU A 78 0.40 -12.03 -17.97
N LYS A 79 -0.23 -13.18 -18.20
CA LYS A 79 -0.29 -13.84 -19.51
C LYS A 79 -1.01 -13.06 -20.61
N LYS A 80 -1.69 -11.96 -20.28
CA LYS A 80 -2.38 -11.11 -21.26
C LYS A 80 -1.49 -10.03 -21.87
N PHE A 81 -0.43 -9.63 -21.17
CA PHE A 81 0.41 -8.51 -21.61
C PHE A 81 1.91 -8.85 -21.67
N ILE A 82 2.35 -9.96 -21.08
CA ILE A 82 3.70 -10.49 -21.29
C ILE A 82 3.64 -11.63 -22.32
N PRO A 83 4.46 -11.58 -23.40
CA PRO A 83 4.52 -12.65 -24.39
C PRO A 83 4.89 -14.02 -23.77
N PRO A 84 4.34 -15.15 -24.28
CA PRO A 84 4.54 -16.47 -23.66
C PRO A 84 6.00 -16.92 -23.49
N ASP A 85 6.87 -16.53 -24.42
CA ASP A 85 8.31 -16.79 -24.43
C ASP A 85 9.11 -15.87 -23.50
N HIS A 86 8.52 -14.75 -23.08
CA HIS A 86 9.08 -13.78 -22.14
C HIS A 86 8.42 -13.84 -20.73
N LEU A 87 7.59 -14.84 -20.48
CA LEU A 87 6.94 -15.03 -19.18
C LEU A 87 7.91 -15.42 -18.07
N TRP A 88 9.04 -16.05 -18.41
CA TRP A 88 10.02 -16.50 -17.43
C TRP A 88 11.38 -16.80 -18.08
N PRO A 89 12.51 -16.35 -17.50
CA PRO A 89 12.64 -15.47 -16.33
C PRO A 89 12.18 -14.02 -16.62
N ILE A 90 12.19 -13.16 -15.60
CA ILE A 90 11.89 -11.73 -15.76
C ILE A 90 12.96 -11.09 -16.65
N ASP A 91 12.53 -10.30 -17.63
CA ASP A 91 13.37 -9.64 -18.62
C ASP A 91 12.82 -8.25 -19.01
N GLU A 92 13.33 -7.67 -20.10
CA GLU A 92 12.94 -6.33 -20.56
C GLU A 92 11.45 -6.14 -20.85
N TYR A 93 10.71 -7.22 -21.19
CA TYR A 93 9.26 -7.11 -21.41
C TYR A 93 8.53 -6.82 -20.11
N TRP A 94 9.06 -7.28 -18.97
CA TRP A 94 8.52 -6.91 -17.68
C TRP A 94 8.83 -5.47 -17.32
N TYR A 95 10.06 -5.04 -17.57
CA TYR A 95 10.55 -3.70 -17.24
C TYR A 95 9.78 -2.60 -17.99
N PHE A 96 9.33 -2.88 -19.21
CA PHE A 96 8.45 -1.98 -19.96
C PHE A 96 7.17 -1.61 -19.20
N HIS A 97 6.64 -2.52 -18.39
CA HIS A 97 5.41 -2.34 -17.61
C HIS A 97 5.67 -1.91 -16.15
N ALA A 98 6.92 -1.69 -15.76
CA ALA A 98 7.35 -1.25 -14.43
C ALA A 98 7.33 0.29 -14.29
N GLY A 99 7.86 0.82 -13.18
CA GLY A 99 7.98 2.27 -12.97
C GLY A 99 9.06 2.89 -13.86
N ALA A 100 8.88 4.14 -14.29
CA ALA A 100 9.83 4.79 -15.21
C ALA A 100 11.13 5.28 -14.53
N ASN A 101 11.09 5.51 -13.21
CA ASN A 101 12.24 6.05 -12.47
C ASN A 101 13.25 4.94 -12.15
N GLU A 102 14.53 5.31 -12.09
CA GLU A 102 15.60 4.44 -11.60
C GLU A 102 15.24 3.86 -10.22
N GLY A 103 15.45 2.55 -10.07
CA GLY A 103 15.11 1.80 -8.86
C GLY A 103 13.66 1.32 -8.77
N ASN A 104 12.79 1.71 -9.70
CA ASN A 104 11.43 1.20 -9.83
C ASN A 104 11.19 0.47 -11.17
N ASN A 105 12.20 0.45 -12.04
CA ASN A 105 12.11 0.01 -13.43
C ASN A 105 12.49 -1.46 -13.66
N THR A 106 13.01 -2.14 -12.62
CA THR A 106 13.58 -3.50 -12.75
C THR A 106 12.90 -4.56 -11.89
N LEU A 107 11.86 -4.20 -11.12
CA LEU A 107 11.19 -5.12 -10.18
C LEU A 107 12.15 -5.78 -9.17
N GLU A 108 13.25 -5.10 -8.85
CA GLU A 108 14.32 -5.65 -8.03
C GLU A 108 13.88 -5.90 -6.59
N ASN A 109 13.01 -5.04 -6.06
CA ASN A 109 12.59 -5.15 -4.68
C ASN A 109 11.74 -6.40 -4.46
N ILE A 110 10.69 -6.59 -5.27
CA ILE A 110 9.81 -7.75 -5.14
C ILE A 110 10.57 -9.04 -5.44
N GLN A 111 11.46 -9.05 -6.44
CA GLN A 111 12.33 -10.21 -6.68
C GLN A 111 13.15 -10.58 -5.45
N ARG A 112 13.81 -9.60 -4.82
CA ARG A 112 14.59 -9.80 -3.59
C ARG A 112 13.73 -10.27 -2.43
N VAL A 113 12.55 -9.69 -2.25
CA VAL A 113 11.59 -10.10 -1.19
C VAL A 113 11.22 -11.55 -1.37
N LEU A 114 10.89 -11.97 -2.59
CA LEU A 114 10.47 -13.33 -2.84
C LEU A 114 11.59 -14.34 -2.63
N GLU A 115 12.79 -14.03 -3.11
CA GLU A 115 13.96 -14.86 -2.92
C GLU A 115 14.33 -15.02 -1.44
N GLN A 116 14.41 -13.91 -0.70
CA GLN A 116 14.87 -13.94 0.69
C GLN A 116 13.84 -14.52 1.67
N ARG A 117 12.53 -14.41 1.35
CA ARG A 117 11.46 -14.86 2.25
C ARG A 117 10.88 -16.22 1.89
N TYR A 118 10.82 -16.55 0.61
CA TYR A 118 10.15 -17.74 0.10
C TYR A 118 11.07 -18.64 -0.73
N GLY A 119 12.34 -18.27 -0.88
CA GLY A 119 13.32 -18.96 -1.72
C GLY A 119 13.17 -18.64 -3.22
N PRO A 120 14.17 -19.00 -4.04
CA PRO A 120 14.14 -18.76 -5.48
C PRO A 120 12.95 -19.45 -6.15
N SER A 121 12.42 -18.84 -7.21
CA SER A 121 11.34 -19.41 -8.03
C SER A 121 11.95 -20.05 -9.29
N LYS A 122 11.41 -21.17 -9.72
CA LYS A 122 11.85 -21.88 -10.95
C LYS A 122 10.92 -21.65 -12.14
N THR A 123 9.72 -21.14 -11.87
CA THR A 123 8.67 -20.90 -12.87
C THR A 123 7.91 -19.62 -12.54
N VAL A 124 7.26 -19.03 -13.55
CA VAL A 124 6.37 -17.87 -13.36
C VAL A 124 5.18 -18.18 -12.45
N GLN A 125 4.72 -19.43 -12.41
CA GLN A 125 3.67 -19.91 -11.53
C GLN A 125 4.10 -19.83 -10.06
N GLU A 126 5.31 -20.29 -9.75
CA GLU A 126 5.88 -20.20 -8.40
C GLU A 126 6.09 -18.74 -8.00
N PHE A 127 6.66 -17.95 -8.90
CA PHE A 127 6.93 -16.53 -8.68
C PHE A 127 5.62 -15.76 -8.40
N SER A 128 4.62 -15.88 -9.29
CA SER A 128 3.33 -15.20 -9.13
C SER A 128 2.63 -15.63 -7.84
N ARG A 129 2.63 -16.93 -7.50
CA ARG A 129 2.01 -17.43 -6.26
C ARG A 129 2.68 -16.85 -5.01
N LYS A 130 4.02 -16.80 -4.98
CA LYS A 130 4.78 -16.18 -3.88
C LYS A 130 4.52 -14.68 -3.80
N ALA A 131 4.47 -13.99 -4.94
CA ALA A 131 4.12 -12.58 -5.02
C ALA A 131 2.73 -12.29 -4.44
N GLN A 132 1.71 -13.08 -4.80
CA GLN A 132 0.37 -12.88 -4.25
C GLN A 132 0.35 -13.01 -2.72
N LEU A 133 1.14 -13.94 -2.15
CA LEU A 133 1.26 -14.07 -0.70
C LEU A 133 1.99 -12.88 -0.07
N ALA A 134 3.08 -12.41 -0.70
CA ALA A 134 3.87 -11.27 -0.24
C ALA A 134 3.07 -9.95 -0.25
N HIS A 135 2.29 -9.70 -1.31
CA HIS A 135 1.41 -8.52 -1.37
C HIS A 135 0.25 -8.65 -0.38
N TYR A 136 -0.32 -9.85 -0.21
CA TYR A 136 -1.39 -10.06 0.77
C TYR A 136 -0.93 -9.77 2.20
N GLU A 137 0.22 -10.29 2.62
CA GLU A 137 0.71 -10.08 3.99
C GLU A 137 1.08 -8.62 4.26
N ASP A 138 1.67 -7.94 3.27
CA ASP A 138 2.13 -6.55 3.38
C ASP A 138 0.95 -5.59 3.48
N VAL A 139 0.08 -5.61 2.47
CA VAL A 139 -1.10 -4.73 2.41
C VAL A 139 -2.04 -5.00 3.58
N ARG A 140 -2.22 -6.26 3.99
CA ARG A 140 -3.00 -6.58 5.19
C ARG A 140 -2.37 -5.92 6.43
N ALA A 141 -1.07 -6.09 6.64
CA ALA A 141 -0.38 -5.52 7.78
C ALA A 141 -0.42 -3.99 7.79
N GLN A 142 -0.23 -3.34 6.64
CA GLN A 142 -0.37 -1.89 6.47
C GLN A 142 -1.70 -1.42 7.04
N TYR A 143 -2.82 -1.90 6.50
CA TYR A 143 -4.16 -1.44 6.92
C TYR A 143 -4.55 -1.87 8.35
N GLU A 144 -4.14 -3.06 8.80
CA GLU A 144 -4.37 -3.50 10.19
C GLU A 144 -3.64 -2.61 11.19
N SER A 145 -2.46 -2.11 10.82
CA SER A 145 -1.68 -1.21 11.66
C SER A 145 -2.36 0.16 11.83
N TYR A 146 -2.97 0.72 10.78
CA TYR A 146 -3.79 1.94 10.86
C TYR A 146 -5.05 1.76 11.70
N ALA A 147 -5.62 0.55 11.71
CA ALA A 147 -6.80 0.23 12.50
C ALA A 147 -6.50 0.07 14.01
N THR A 148 -5.30 -0.37 14.35
CA THR A 148 -4.87 -0.67 15.74
C THR A 148 -4.12 0.48 16.39
N HIS A 149 -3.44 1.32 15.61
CA HIS A 149 -2.62 2.44 16.08
C HIS A 149 -3.25 3.80 15.75
N TRP A 150 -4.59 3.89 15.83
CA TRP A 150 -5.35 5.10 15.48
C TRP A 150 -4.86 6.38 16.19
N ALA A 151 -4.31 6.27 17.40
CA ALA A 151 -3.82 7.41 18.17
C ALA A 151 -2.81 8.25 17.38
N ASN A 152 -1.90 7.60 16.65
CA ASN A 152 -0.85 8.24 15.85
C ASN A 152 -0.93 7.91 14.35
N ARG A 153 -1.95 7.22 13.87
CA ARG A 153 -2.18 6.88 12.45
C ARG A 153 -3.63 7.11 12.08
N LYS A 154 -3.91 8.19 11.36
CA LYS A 154 -5.27 8.71 11.16
C LYS A 154 -5.88 8.31 9.83
N MET A 155 -5.06 8.23 8.79
CA MET A 155 -5.54 7.99 7.43
C MET A 155 -4.39 7.46 6.59
N VAL A 156 -4.70 6.56 5.68
CA VAL A 156 -3.82 6.17 4.60
C VAL A 156 -4.61 6.11 3.30
N VAL A 157 -4.04 6.67 2.26
CA VAL A 157 -4.44 6.38 0.88
C VAL A 157 -3.39 5.43 0.32
N HIS A 158 -3.83 4.30 -0.21
CA HIS A 158 -2.91 3.29 -0.72
C HIS A 158 -2.37 3.70 -2.07
N TRP A 159 -1.06 3.59 -2.24
CA TRP A 159 -0.36 3.81 -3.50
C TRP A 159 -0.20 2.49 -4.27
N MET A 160 -0.99 2.21 -5.31
CA MET A 160 -2.22 2.90 -5.73
C MET A 160 -3.43 1.96 -5.69
N MET A 161 -4.64 2.50 -5.86
CA MET A 161 -5.84 1.67 -5.96
C MET A 161 -5.79 0.75 -7.19
N ASN A 162 -5.42 1.28 -8.36
CA ASN A 162 -5.40 0.58 -9.64
C ASN A 162 -4.43 1.23 -10.63
N ASN A 163 -4.31 0.62 -11.82
CA ASN A 163 -3.54 1.19 -12.93
C ASN A 163 -4.44 1.44 -14.16
N PRO A 164 -4.13 2.47 -14.98
CA PRO A 164 -4.87 2.77 -16.21
C PRO A 164 -4.50 1.86 -17.39
N TRP A 165 -3.48 1.03 -17.25
CA TRP A 165 -2.93 0.16 -18.29
C TRP A 165 -2.24 -1.06 -17.64
N PRO A 166 -1.96 -2.16 -18.39
CA PRO A 166 -1.24 -3.30 -17.84
C PRO A 166 0.10 -2.85 -17.27
N SER A 167 0.29 -2.99 -15.96
CA SER A 167 1.43 -2.43 -15.25
C SER A 167 1.72 -3.23 -13.99
N PHE A 168 2.98 -3.20 -13.58
CA PHE A 168 3.46 -3.69 -12.29
C PHE A 168 3.52 -2.56 -11.24
N PHE A 169 3.16 -1.32 -11.60
CA PHE A 169 3.43 -0.15 -10.77
C PHE A 169 2.31 0.14 -9.77
N GLY A 170 2.41 -0.44 -8.56
CA GLY A 170 1.55 -0.20 -7.40
C GLY A 170 0.04 -0.26 -7.65
N HIS A 171 -0.59 -1.39 -7.37
CA HIS A 171 -2.05 -1.53 -7.48
C HIS A 171 -2.65 -2.53 -6.49
N LEU A 172 -3.92 -2.34 -6.10
CA LEU A 172 -4.68 -3.39 -5.41
C LEU A 172 -5.27 -4.37 -6.44
N PHE A 173 -5.81 -3.84 -7.54
CA PHE A 173 -6.32 -4.61 -8.67
C PHE A 173 -5.77 -4.06 -9.99
N ASP A 174 -5.51 -4.94 -10.94
CA ASP A 174 -4.87 -4.58 -12.20
C ASP A 174 -5.83 -3.91 -13.20
N ALA A 175 -5.29 -3.51 -14.36
CA ALA A 175 -6.05 -2.88 -15.44
C ALA A 175 -7.17 -3.74 -16.05
N TYR A 176 -7.22 -5.03 -15.75
CA TYR A 176 -8.32 -5.93 -16.12
C TYR A 176 -9.34 -6.10 -14.98
N PHE A 177 -9.26 -5.27 -13.95
CA PHE A 177 -10.06 -5.36 -12.72
C PHE A 177 -9.90 -6.70 -11.99
N LYS A 178 -8.77 -7.40 -12.21
CA LYS A 178 -8.51 -8.66 -11.51
C LYS A 178 -7.92 -8.36 -10.12
N PRO A 179 -8.56 -8.82 -9.03
CA PRO A 179 -8.02 -8.65 -7.69
C PRO A 179 -6.83 -9.60 -7.46
N GLY A 180 -5.71 -9.03 -7.00
CA GLY A 180 -4.53 -9.78 -6.57
C GLY A 180 -4.45 -9.95 -5.05
N GLY A 181 -3.28 -10.39 -4.59
CA GLY A 181 -2.95 -10.56 -3.17
C GLY A 181 -3.19 -9.29 -2.35
N GLY A 182 -2.71 -8.15 -2.84
CA GLY A 182 -2.89 -6.83 -2.20
C GLY A 182 -4.36 -6.48 -1.98
N TYR A 183 -5.22 -6.64 -3.01
CA TYR A 183 -6.66 -6.44 -2.86
C TYR A 183 -7.27 -7.32 -1.75
N PHE A 184 -6.95 -8.62 -1.72
CA PHE A 184 -7.48 -9.49 -0.69
C PHE A 184 -6.93 -9.18 0.71
N GLY A 185 -5.68 -8.70 0.79
CA GLY A 185 -5.07 -8.20 2.02
C GLY A 185 -5.81 -6.98 2.56
N ALA A 186 -6.05 -5.99 1.70
CA ALA A 186 -6.86 -4.80 2.00
C ALA A 186 -8.28 -5.19 2.42
N LYS A 187 -8.97 -6.01 1.62
CA LYS A 187 -10.33 -6.47 1.91
C LYS A 187 -10.43 -7.22 3.23
N LYS A 188 -9.40 -7.98 3.62
CA LYS A 188 -9.34 -8.67 4.92
C LYS A 188 -9.14 -7.67 6.05
N ALA A 189 -8.17 -6.77 5.91
CA ALA A 189 -7.81 -5.80 6.94
C ALA A 189 -8.94 -4.81 7.19
N LEU A 190 -9.61 -4.31 6.14
CA LEU A 190 -10.62 -3.26 6.16
C LEU A 190 -12.04 -3.75 6.52
N ARG A 191 -12.20 -4.97 7.03
CA ARG A 191 -13.52 -5.45 7.48
C ARG A 191 -14.09 -4.53 8.57
N PRO A 192 -15.43 -4.30 8.59
CA PRO A 192 -16.05 -3.44 9.60
C PRO A 192 -15.81 -3.92 11.03
N ILE A 193 -15.73 -5.24 11.23
CA ILE A 193 -15.34 -5.87 12.49
C ILE A 193 -14.23 -6.87 12.18
N SER A 194 -13.10 -6.77 12.86
CA SER A 194 -11.95 -7.64 12.65
C SER A 194 -11.24 -8.01 13.95
N ILE A 195 -10.60 -9.19 13.92
CA ILE A 195 -9.61 -9.60 14.92
C ILE A 195 -8.26 -9.52 14.23
N ILE A 196 -7.32 -8.81 14.85
CA ILE A 196 -5.99 -8.56 14.32
C ILE A 196 -4.98 -9.19 15.27
N TRP A 197 -4.06 -9.97 14.71
CA TRP A 197 -2.99 -10.64 15.44
C TRP A 197 -1.66 -9.97 15.11
N ASP A 198 -1.21 -9.13 16.03
CA ASP A 198 0.08 -8.47 15.96
C ASP A 198 1.11 -9.27 16.76
N TYR A 199 1.76 -10.23 16.10
CA TYR A 199 2.96 -10.88 16.61
C TYR A 199 4.24 -10.23 16.09
N TYR A 200 4.09 -9.18 15.27
CA TYR A 200 5.19 -8.58 14.55
C TYR A 200 5.84 -7.48 15.38
N GLY A 201 5.06 -6.61 16.02
CA GLY A 201 5.52 -5.34 16.58
C GLY A 201 6.70 -5.42 17.57
N THR A 202 6.89 -6.54 18.27
CA THR A 202 8.02 -6.71 19.21
C THR A 202 9.35 -7.03 18.50
N GLY A 203 9.31 -7.44 17.24
CA GLY A 203 10.48 -7.82 16.43
C GLY A 203 11.06 -9.20 16.76
N ASP A 204 11.06 -9.60 18.04
CA ASP A 204 11.54 -10.91 18.53
C ASP A 204 10.50 -12.03 18.40
N ARG A 205 9.23 -11.67 18.16
CA ARG A 205 8.09 -12.60 18.02
C ARG A 205 7.86 -13.48 19.25
N SER A 206 8.32 -13.06 20.43
CA SER A 206 8.18 -13.82 21.68
C SER A 206 6.77 -13.70 22.27
N SER A 207 6.04 -12.65 21.90
CA SER A 207 4.67 -12.39 22.33
C SER A 207 3.84 -11.80 21.20
N ALA A 208 2.52 -11.83 21.36
CA ALA A 208 1.60 -11.23 20.41
C ALA A 208 0.48 -10.44 21.10
N ARG A 209 0.07 -9.35 20.48
CA ARG A 209 -1.12 -8.57 20.86
C ARG A 209 -2.27 -8.98 19.95
N ILE A 210 -3.43 -9.20 20.56
CA ILE A 210 -4.68 -9.48 19.83
C ILE A 210 -5.60 -8.28 20.00
N TYR A 211 -5.98 -7.67 18.89
CA TYR A 211 -6.91 -6.54 18.86
C TYR A 211 -8.26 -6.99 18.30
N VAL A 212 -9.34 -6.48 18.88
CA VAL A 212 -10.69 -6.53 18.30
C VAL A 212 -11.02 -5.12 17.85
N VAL A 213 -11.18 -4.92 16.54
CA VAL A 213 -11.47 -3.61 15.95
C VAL A 213 -12.92 -3.56 15.49
N ASN A 214 -13.62 -2.51 15.88
CA ASN A 214 -14.96 -2.15 15.40
C ASN A 214 -14.90 -0.80 14.68
N ARG A 215 -15.19 -0.79 13.37
CA ARG A 215 -15.29 0.41 12.53
C ARG A 215 -16.71 0.72 12.09
N THR A 216 -17.71 0.05 12.67
CA THR A 216 -19.11 0.43 12.44
C THR A 216 -19.43 1.68 13.25
N ALA A 217 -20.44 2.46 12.82
CA ALA A 217 -20.90 3.64 13.56
C ALA A 217 -21.36 3.31 14.98
N GLU A 218 -21.94 2.11 15.16
CA GLU A 218 -22.47 1.67 16.44
C GLU A 218 -21.49 0.80 17.24
N PRO A 219 -21.45 0.92 18.58
CA PRO A 219 -20.74 -0.02 19.44
C PRO A 219 -21.29 -1.44 19.29
N ARG A 220 -20.40 -2.43 19.21
CA ARG A 220 -20.77 -3.85 19.21
C ARG A 220 -20.61 -4.42 20.60
N ARG A 221 -21.71 -4.90 21.18
CA ARG A 221 -21.74 -5.59 22.47
C ARG A 221 -21.93 -7.08 22.25
N ARG A 222 -21.44 -7.89 23.18
CA ARG A 222 -21.67 -9.34 23.18
C ARG A 222 -23.19 -9.58 23.25
N SER A 223 -23.73 -10.41 22.36
CA SER A 223 -25.10 -10.90 22.53
C SER A 223 -25.15 -11.70 23.83
N THR A 224 -25.94 -11.25 24.80
CA THR A 224 -26.28 -12.03 25.99
C THR A 224 -27.38 -13.01 25.58
N THR A 225 -26.99 -14.12 24.97
CA THR A 225 -27.83 -15.28 24.66
C THR A 225 -27.09 -16.51 25.09
#